data_AF-A0A9X8P3E7-F1
#
_entry.id   AF-A0A9X8P3E7-F1
#
_cell.length_a   1.000
_cell.length_b   1.000
_cell.length_c   1.000
_cell.angle_alpha   90.00
_cell.angle_beta   90.00
_cell.angle_gamma   90.00
#
_symmetry.space_group_name_H-M   'P 1'
#
loop_
_entity.id
_entity.type
_entity.pdbx_description
1 polymer ?
#
loop_
_entity_poly.entity_id
_entity_poly.type
_entity_poly.pdbx_seq_one_letter_code
_entity_poly.pdbx_strand_id
1 'polypeptide(L)'
;MDVSYSATQRHPLDKQHIKLSYITHFYCNQNDPQSVFSLLMEYEKLPLDIREAVEFVIVDDGSPIEYDTGKYQLNITWLRIKEDIRWNQAGARNLGVIYAKSDKIIILDLDQELPENTFRYLINHKNPGRNFYKIYHECRENGFIDRGKTYNIGDYYHGHSNTFFMSRARFMRFWGYDEEFAGNYGSEDFRFVKFHKYHGSKQRYLPKNIRCFERNVDRKKSYHSLNRDLTANTPVDLRKKQECSLFGAEYGHSRIFLNYTWEIKYQNNLIPQTLPPEKKWWRPLWWFRYLFSSLSK
;
A
#
# COMPACT_ATOMS: atom_id res chain seq x y z
N MET A 1 -23.00 16.82 -38.02
CA MET A 1 -21.88 15.86 -38.08
C MET A 1 -21.95 15.02 -36.82
N ASP A 2 -22.43 13.78 -36.92
CA ASP A 2 -22.39 12.85 -35.80
C ASP A 2 -20.95 12.44 -35.57
N VAL A 3 -20.36 12.95 -34.50
CA VAL A 3 -19.05 12.50 -34.03
C VAL A 3 -19.27 11.10 -33.46
N SER A 4 -18.86 10.06 -34.19
CA SER A 4 -18.88 8.70 -33.65
C SER A 4 -17.76 8.56 -32.62
N TYR A 5 -18.13 8.54 -31.34
CA TYR A 5 -17.18 8.33 -30.26
C TYR A 5 -16.94 6.82 -30.10
N SER A 6 -15.71 6.36 -30.30
CA SER A 6 -15.35 4.96 -30.04
C SER A 6 -15.02 4.74 -28.56
N ALA A 7 -15.76 3.84 -27.90
CA ALA A 7 -15.46 3.42 -26.53
C ALA A 7 -14.12 2.64 -26.39
N THR A 8 -13.52 2.24 -27.51
CA THR A 8 -12.21 1.55 -27.56
C THR A 8 -11.04 2.53 -27.60
N GLN A 9 -11.25 3.79 -27.99
CA GLN A 9 -10.19 4.79 -28.08
C GLN A 9 -9.93 5.39 -26.69
N ARG A 10 -8.95 4.81 -25.97
CA ARG A 10 -8.54 5.26 -24.64
C ARG A 10 -7.22 6.01 -24.70
N HIS A 11 -7.05 6.97 -23.80
CA HIS A 11 -5.76 7.63 -23.63
C HIS A 11 -4.71 6.58 -23.19
N PRO A 12 -3.47 6.60 -23.72
CA PRO A 12 -2.45 5.59 -23.37
C PRO A 12 -2.12 5.50 -21.86
N LEU A 13 -2.32 6.61 -21.14
CA LEU A 13 -2.16 6.70 -19.68
C LEU A 13 -3.43 6.36 -18.89
N ASP A 14 -4.52 5.95 -19.54
CA ASP A 14 -5.74 5.53 -18.86
C ASP A 14 -5.50 4.25 -18.05
N LYS A 15 -6.01 4.25 -16.81
CA LYS A 15 -5.81 3.21 -15.81
C LYS A 15 -7.13 2.77 -15.17
N GLN A 16 -8.28 3.07 -15.78
CA GLN A 16 -9.60 2.72 -15.23
C GLN A 16 -9.82 1.22 -15.00
N HIS A 17 -9.01 0.38 -15.63
CA HIS A 17 -9.04 -1.08 -15.49
C HIS A 17 -8.37 -1.58 -14.21
N ILE A 18 -7.55 -0.76 -13.55
CA ILE A 18 -6.86 -1.12 -12.30
C ILE A 18 -7.88 -1.20 -11.16
N LYS A 19 -7.98 -2.39 -10.57
CA LYS A 19 -8.92 -2.72 -9.48
C LYS A 19 -8.28 -2.73 -8.10
N LEU A 20 -6.96 -2.82 -8.03
CA LEU A 20 -6.17 -2.84 -6.79
C LEU A 20 -4.83 -2.16 -7.05
N SER A 21 -4.38 -1.32 -6.11
CA SER A 21 -3.00 -0.84 -6.09
C SER A 21 -2.27 -1.49 -4.92
N TYR A 22 -1.27 -2.30 -5.26
CA TYR A 22 -0.27 -2.85 -4.36
C TYR A 22 0.81 -1.80 -4.15
N ILE A 23 1.13 -1.50 -2.89
CA ILE A 23 2.09 -0.46 -2.54
C ILE A 23 3.12 -1.07 -1.60
N THR A 24 4.39 -0.92 -1.96
CA THR A 24 5.50 -1.20 -1.06
C THR A 24 6.56 -0.14 -1.21
N HIS A 25 7.47 -0.11 -0.26
CA HIS A 25 8.61 0.80 -0.24
C HIS A 25 9.83 0.04 0.25
N PHE A 26 11.00 0.55 -0.08
CA PHE A 26 12.25 -0.01 0.38
C PHE A 26 13.29 1.09 0.51
N TYR A 27 14.28 0.82 1.35
CA TYR A 27 15.51 1.59 1.43
C TYR A 27 16.66 0.60 1.47
N CYS A 28 17.63 0.77 0.59
CA CYS A 28 18.75 -0.13 0.44
C CYS A 28 20.05 0.68 0.46
N ASN A 29 20.72 0.68 1.61
CA ASN A 29 22.08 1.22 1.75
C ASN A 29 23.15 0.13 1.76
N GLN A 30 22.77 -1.10 1.41
CA GLN A 30 23.62 -2.26 1.27
C GLN A 30 23.64 -2.64 -0.21
N ASN A 31 24.75 -3.19 -0.71
CA ASN A 31 25.18 -3.15 -2.13
C ASN A 31 24.18 -3.56 -3.25
N ASP A 32 23.00 -4.12 -2.96
CA ASP A 32 22.11 -4.67 -3.99
C ASP A 32 20.60 -4.68 -3.58
N PRO A 33 19.69 -4.04 -4.36
CA PRO A 33 18.25 -4.06 -4.12
C PRO A 33 17.54 -5.34 -4.63
N GLN A 34 18.25 -6.45 -4.82
CA GLN A 34 17.71 -7.72 -5.35
C GLN A 34 16.41 -8.23 -4.70
N SER A 35 16.15 -7.88 -3.43
CA SER A 35 14.92 -8.26 -2.73
C SER A 35 13.66 -7.69 -3.39
N VAL A 36 13.72 -6.50 -4.00
CA VAL A 36 12.58 -5.93 -4.75
C VAL A 36 12.48 -6.51 -6.14
N PHE A 37 13.60 -6.75 -6.81
CA PHE A 37 13.59 -7.37 -8.13
C PHE A 37 13.03 -8.81 -8.09
N SER A 38 13.47 -9.61 -7.11
CA SER A 38 12.94 -10.96 -6.89
C SER A 38 11.43 -10.96 -6.62
N LEU A 39 10.92 -9.99 -5.86
CA LEU A 39 9.48 -9.87 -5.61
C LEU A 39 8.70 -9.63 -6.90
N LEU A 40 9.16 -8.69 -7.70
CA LEU A 40 8.50 -8.33 -8.96
C LEU A 40 8.54 -9.47 -9.96
N MET A 41 9.67 -10.19 -10.05
CA MET A 41 9.78 -11.40 -10.88
C MET A 41 8.81 -12.51 -10.44
N GLU A 42 8.58 -12.69 -9.14
CA GLU A 42 7.54 -13.61 -8.67
C GLU A 42 6.14 -13.14 -9.08
N TYR A 43 5.86 -11.84 -9.03
CA TYR A 43 4.58 -11.29 -9.47
C TYR A 43 4.36 -11.32 -10.99
N GLU A 44 5.42 -11.36 -11.80
CA GLU A 44 5.29 -11.59 -13.25
C GLU A 44 4.75 -13.00 -13.58
N LYS A 45 4.91 -13.96 -12.67
CA LYS A 45 4.36 -15.32 -12.81
C LYS A 45 2.86 -15.40 -12.53
N LEU A 46 2.25 -14.33 -11.99
CA LEU A 46 0.81 -14.31 -11.75
C LEU A 46 0.02 -14.41 -13.07
N PRO A 47 -1.19 -14.98 -13.04
CA PRO A 47 -2.11 -14.97 -14.17
C PRO A 47 -2.30 -13.57 -14.76
N LEU A 48 -2.41 -13.49 -16.09
CA LEU A 48 -2.48 -12.22 -16.81
C LEU A 48 -3.64 -11.34 -16.34
N ASP A 49 -4.80 -11.93 -16.04
CA ASP A 49 -5.99 -11.22 -15.54
C ASP A 49 -5.74 -10.50 -14.20
N ILE A 50 -4.85 -11.04 -13.37
CA ILE A 50 -4.40 -10.39 -12.13
C ILE A 50 -3.41 -9.28 -12.45
N ARG A 51 -2.39 -9.54 -13.28
CA ARG A 51 -1.36 -8.54 -13.65
C ARG A 51 -1.97 -7.33 -14.34
N GLU A 52 -2.99 -7.52 -15.17
CA GLU A 52 -3.76 -6.44 -15.78
C GLU A 52 -4.59 -5.67 -14.74
N ALA A 53 -5.19 -6.35 -13.77
CA ALA A 53 -6.08 -5.70 -12.79
C ALA A 53 -5.36 -5.05 -11.59
N VAL A 54 -4.07 -5.32 -11.38
CA VAL A 54 -3.29 -4.83 -10.24
C VAL A 54 -2.22 -3.88 -10.70
N GLU A 55 -2.12 -2.72 -10.07
CA GLU A 55 -0.94 -1.86 -10.17
C GLU A 55 0.01 -2.11 -9.01
N PHE A 56 1.31 -2.16 -9.31
CA PHE A 56 2.39 -2.18 -8.33
C PHE A 56 3.02 -0.80 -8.25
N VAL A 57 2.93 -0.16 -7.08
CA VAL A 57 3.60 1.11 -6.79
C VAL A 57 4.76 0.80 -5.86
N ILE A 58 5.98 0.98 -6.38
CA ILE A 58 7.23 0.70 -5.68
C ILE A 58 7.89 2.03 -5.37
N VAL A 59 8.24 2.26 -4.10
CA VAL A 59 8.89 3.50 -3.68
C VAL A 59 10.27 3.20 -3.10
N ASP A 60 11.31 3.66 -3.78
CA ASP A 60 12.64 3.78 -3.22
C ASP A 60 12.71 5.02 -2.31
N ASP A 61 12.89 4.79 -1.03
CA ASP A 61 12.91 5.78 0.05
C ASP A 61 14.28 6.45 0.20
N GLY A 62 14.87 6.90 -0.91
CA GLY A 62 16.14 7.64 -0.88
C GLY A 62 17.38 6.77 -0.77
N SER A 63 17.37 5.56 -1.35
CA SER A 63 18.54 4.67 -1.34
C SER A 63 19.77 5.37 -1.93
N PRO A 64 20.95 5.27 -1.29
CA PRO A 64 22.18 5.92 -1.75
C PRO A 64 22.86 5.18 -2.93
N ILE A 65 22.37 3.99 -3.27
CA ILE A 65 22.90 3.16 -4.35
C ILE A 65 22.21 3.46 -5.68
N GLU A 66 22.97 3.34 -6.78
CA GLU A 66 22.41 3.38 -8.13
C GLU A 66 22.13 1.97 -8.64
N TYR A 67 21.03 1.82 -9.35
CA TYR A 67 20.60 0.56 -9.95
C TYR A 67 19.70 0.83 -11.16
N ASP A 68 19.67 -0.12 -12.09
CA ASP A 68 18.68 -0.16 -13.16
C ASP A 68 17.41 -0.87 -12.64
N THR A 69 16.25 -0.26 -12.84
CA THR A 69 14.96 -0.87 -12.47
C THR A 69 14.62 -2.09 -13.32
N GLY A 70 15.25 -2.26 -14.48
CA GLY A 70 14.89 -3.30 -15.44
C GLY A 70 13.55 -3.04 -16.13
N LYS A 71 12.98 -4.07 -16.76
CA LYS A 71 11.69 -4.03 -17.46
C LYS A 71 10.79 -5.15 -16.95
N TYR A 72 9.52 -4.83 -16.72
CA TYR A 72 8.54 -5.78 -16.17
C TYR A 72 7.26 -5.83 -16.99
N GLN A 73 6.69 -7.02 -17.14
CA GLN A 73 5.37 -7.30 -17.67
C GLN A 73 4.30 -7.17 -16.57
N LEU A 74 4.32 -6.01 -15.90
CA LEU A 74 3.40 -5.61 -14.83
C LEU A 74 2.89 -4.20 -15.10
N ASN A 75 1.70 -3.89 -14.58
CA ASN A 75 1.28 -2.51 -14.36
C ASN A 75 2.09 -1.96 -13.18
N ILE A 76 3.11 -1.15 -13.43
CA ILE A 76 4.03 -0.72 -12.38
C ILE A 76 4.37 0.77 -12.49
N THR A 77 4.48 1.41 -11.34
CA THR A 77 5.09 2.73 -11.18
C THR A 77 6.20 2.62 -10.13
N TRP A 78 7.44 2.84 -10.55
CA TRP A 78 8.59 2.89 -9.67
C TRP A 78 8.99 4.34 -9.41
N LEU A 79 8.98 4.73 -8.15
CA LEU A 79 9.30 6.07 -7.67
C LEU A 79 10.61 6.03 -6.89
N ARG A 80 11.38 7.11 -6.94
CA ARG A 80 12.55 7.31 -6.08
C ARG A 80 12.48 8.69 -5.43
N ILE A 81 12.50 8.71 -4.11
CA ILE A 81 12.72 9.92 -3.31
C ILE A 81 14.18 10.33 -3.49
N LYS A 82 14.43 11.63 -3.68
CA LYS A 82 15.78 12.14 -3.99
C LYS A 82 16.60 12.43 -2.75
N GLU A 83 15.94 12.64 -1.62
CA GLU A 83 16.54 12.93 -0.34
C GLU A 83 16.67 11.65 0.51
N ASP A 84 17.86 11.40 1.06
CA ASP A 84 18.09 10.36 2.07
C ASP A 84 17.60 10.85 3.43
N ILE A 85 16.29 10.73 3.65
CA ILE A 85 15.64 11.11 4.91
C ILE A 85 15.63 9.89 5.82
N ARG A 86 16.35 9.98 6.93
CA ARG A 86 16.38 8.92 7.95
C ARG A 86 14.96 8.55 8.39
N TRP A 87 14.62 7.27 8.42
CA TRP A 87 13.31 6.77 8.90
C TRP A 87 12.08 7.38 8.19
N ASN A 88 12.13 7.55 6.87
CA ASN A 88 11.07 8.20 6.08
C ASN A 88 9.98 7.26 5.56
N GLN A 89 9.79 6.13 6.23
CA GLN A 89 8.77 5.14 5.87
C GLN A 89 7.32 5.69 5.87
N ALA A 90 7.05 6.80 6.58
CA ALA A 90 5.77 7.52 6.53
C ALA A 90 5.60 8.22 5.18
N GLY A 91 6.60 9.02 4.77
CA GLY A 91 6.64 9.70 3.49
C GLY A 91 6.59 8.71 2.33
N ALA A 92 7.45 7.69 2.32
CA ALA A 92 7.48 6.71 1.24
C ALA A 92 6.12 6.02 1.02
N ARG A 93 5.40 5.68 2.10
CA ARG A 93 4.04 5.12 2.00
C ARG A 93 3.03 6.16 1.51
N ASN A 94 3.08 7.39 1.99
CA ASN A 94 2.24 8.49 1.49
C ASN A 94 2.41 8.68 -0.02
N LEU A 95 3.66 8.73 -0.48
CA LEU A 95 4.00 8.88 -1.90
C LEU A 95 3.44 7.72 -2.73
N GLY A 96 3.60 6.48 -2.24
CA GLY A 96 3.04 5.30 -2.90
C GLY A 96 1.51 5.36 -3.03
N VAL A 97 0.81 5.81 -1.99
CA VAL A 97 -0.65 5.95 -2.02
C VAL A 97 -1.12 7.09 -2.93
N ILE A 98 -0.35 8.17 -3.05
CA ILE A 98 -0.65 9.25 -4.01
C ILE A 98 -0.65 8.74 -5.45
N TYR A 99 0.27 7.84 -5.79
CA TYR A 99 0.40 7.32 -7.15
C TYR A 99 -0.56 6.18 -7.49
N ALA A 100 -1.10 5.49 -6.48
CA ALA A 100 -2.07 4.40 -6.63
C ALA A 100 -3.24 4.79 -7.57
N LYS A 101 -3.59 3.97 -8.54
CA LYS A 101 -4.68 4.20 -9.51
C LYS A 101 -6.03 3.63 -9.08
N SER A 102 -6.05 2.75 -8.08
CA SER A 102 -7.29 2.24 -7.51
C SER A 102 -7.64 2.90 -6.18
N ASP A 103 -8.93 2.97 -5.87
CA ASP A 103 -9.36 3.28 -4.50
C ASP A 103 -9.12 2.10 -3.55
N LYS A 104 -8.94 0.87 -4.04
CA LYS A 104 -8.58 -0.27 -3.20
C LYS A 104 -7.06 -0.33 -3.11
N ILE A 105 -6.50 -0.09 -1.93
CA ILE A 105 -5.04 -0.11 -1.70
C ILE A 105 -4.67 -1.21 -0.72
N ILE A 106 -3.58 -1.91 -1.02
CA ILE A 106 -2.88 -2.78 -0.08
C ILE A 106 -1.47 -2.23 0.12
N ILE A 107 -1.09 -2.00 1.37
CA ILE A 107 0.28 -1.60 1.74
C ILE A 107 0.94 -2.78 2.46
N LEU A 108 2.14 -3.15 2.00
CA LEU A 108 2.97 -4.20 2.57
C LEU A 108 4.42 -3.75 2.67
N ASP A 109 5.15 -4.33 3.61
CA ASP A 109 6.62 -4.22 3.65
C ASP A 109 7.24 -5.19 2.63
N LEU A 110 8.48 -4.94 2.21
CA LEU A 110 9.15 -5.67 1.12
C LEU A 110 9.38 -7.17 1.41
N ASP A 111 9.44 -7.52 2.69
CA ASP A 111 9.59 -8.89 3.17
C ASP A 111 8.26 -9.67 3.19
N GLN A 112 7.20 -9.12 2.59
CA GLN A 112 5.90 -9.76 2.50
C GLN A 112 5.50 -10.02 1.05
N GLU A 113 4.85 -11.15 0.82
CA GLU A 113 4.25 -11.49 -0.46
C GLU A 113 2.77 -11.88 -0.33
N LEU A 114 2.01 -11.63 -1.39
CA LEU A 114 0.63 -12.08 -1.53
C LEU A 114 0.55 -13.27 -2.48
N PRO A 115 -0.12 -14.36 -2.10
CA PRO A 115 -0.52 -15.41 -3.05
C PRO A 115 -1.58 -14.92 -4.03
N GLU A 116 -1.72 -15.68 -5.11
CA GLU A 116 -2.78 -15.52 -6.11
C GLU A 116 -4.19 -15.43 -5.49
N ASN A 117 -4.53 -16.34 -4.56
CA ASN A 117 -5.87 -16.36 -3.94
C ASN A 117 -6.16 -15.05 -3.16
N THR A 118 -5.15 -14.47 -2.51
CA THR A 118 -5.27 -13.18 -1.84
C THR A 118 -5.45 -12.06 -2.85
N PHE A 119 -4.67 -12.01 -3.95
CA PHE A 119 -4.91 -11.03 -5.02
C PHE A 119 -6.33 -11.12 -5.57
N ARG A 120 -6.80 -12.32 -5.92
CA ARG A 120 -8.17 -12.52 -6.43
C ARG A 120 -9.22 -12.04 -5.45
N TYR A 121 -9.04 -12.31 -4.16
CA TYR A 121 -9.94 -11.83 -3.14
C TYR A 121 -9.96 -10.30 -3.08
N LEU A 122 -8.79 -9.65 -3.02
CA LEU A 122 -8.69 -8.19 -2.88
C LEU A 122 -9.23 -7.45 -4.12
N ILE A 123 -8.95 -7.94 -5.32
CA ILE A 123 -9.44 -7.38 -6.59
C ILE A 123 -10.97 -7.36 -6.63
N ASN A 124 -11.59 -8.48 -6.23
CA ASN A 124 -13.04 -8.67 -6.24
C ASN A 124 -13.73 -8.20 -4.95
N HIS A 125 -12.95 -7.80 -3.93
CA HIS A 125 -13.52 -7.30 -2.69
C HIS A 125 -14.25 -5.98 -2.93
N LYS A 126 -15.34 -5.78 -2.20
CA LYS A 126 -16.04 -4.49 -2.18
C LYS A 126 -15.07 -3.41 -1.71
N ASN A 127 -15.27 -2.19 -2.19
CA ASN A 127 -14.51 -1.04 -1.69
C ASN A 127 -14.56 -0.99 -0.15
N PRO A 128 -13.41 -0.97 0.56
CA PRO A 128 -13.36 -1.01 2.02
C PRO A 128 -14.10 0.13 2.71
N GLY A 129 -14.21 1.30 2.08
CA GLY A 129 -14.81 2.50 2.66
C GLY A 129 -14.16 2.84 4.01
N ARG A 130 -14.93 2.75 5.10
CA ARG A 130 -14.43 3.02 6.46
C ARG A 130 -13.67 1.84 7.09
N ASN A 131 -13.63 0.68 6.45
CA ASN A 131 -12.95 -0.48 7.00
C ASN A 131 -11.45 -0.42 6.73
N PHE A 132 -10.69 -0.76 7.75
CA PHE A 132 -9.25 -0.91 7.76
C PHE A 132 -8.97 -2.39 8.02
N TYR A 133 -8.57 -3.14 6.99
CA TYR A 133 -8.40 -4.57 7.11
C TYR A 133 -6.95 -4.94 7.37
N LYS A 134 -6.69 -5.59 8.50
CA LYS A 134 -5.47 -6.34 8.78
C LYS A 134 -5.52 -7.68 8.07
N ILE A 135 -4.34 -8.21 7.77
CA ILE A 135 -4.17 -9.49 7.10
C ILE A 135 -3.36 -10.40 8.02
N TYR A 136 -3.72 -11.68 8.06
CA TYR A 136 -2.95 -12.69 8.76
C TYR A 136 -1.71 -13.04 7.96
N HIS A 137 -0.64 -13.38 8.66
CA HIS A 137 0.54 -13.94 8.05
C HIS A 137 0.57 -15.44 8.33
N GLU A 138 1.06 -16.21 7.37
CA GLU A 138 1.38 -17.62 7.54
C GLU A 138 2.90 -17.79 7.53
N CYS A 139 3.41 -18.48 8.55
CA CYS A 139 4.80 -18.88 8.60
C CYS A 139 5.02 -20.00 7.57
N ARG A 140 5.81 -19.75 6.52
CA ARG A 140 6.10 -20.75 5.47
C ARG A 140 7.46 -21.41 5.63
N GLU A 141 8.44 -20.65 6.10
CA GLU A 141 9.82 -21.11 6.23
C GLU A 141 10.28 -20.92 7.66
N ASN A 142 11.07 -21.88 8.15
CA ASN A 142 11.81 -21.85 9.41
C ASN A 142 11.03 -21.14 10.54
N GLY A 143 10.23 -21.93 11.28
CA GLY A 143 9.48 -21.43 12.42
C GLY A 143 10.28 -20.46 13.29
N PHE A 144 9.64 -19.41 13.78
CA PHE A 144 10.32 -18.33 14.50
C PHE A 144 9.73 -18.12 15.89
N ILE A 145 10.47 -17.42 16.74
CA ILE A 145 10.00 -17.02 18.07
C ILE A 145 9.75 -15.51 18.04
N ASP A 146 8.53 -15.10 18.35
CA ASP A 146 8.17 -13.69 18.56
C ASP A 146 7.51 -13.52 19.92
N ARG A 147 8.03 -12.59 20.72
CA ARG A 147 7.58 -12.28 22.09
C ARG A 147 7.42 -13.53 22.98
N GLY A 148 8.35 -14.48 22.86
CA GLY A 148 8.34 -15.73 23.64
C GLY A 148 7.37 -16.79 23.15
N LYS A 149 6.66 -16.55 22.03
CA LYS A 149 5.81 -17.54 21.38
C LYS A 149 6.49 -18.11 20.15
N THR A 150 6.56 -19.43 20.06
CA THR A 150 7.04 -20.16 18.87
C THR A 150 5.92 -20.27 17.84
N TYR A 151 6.25 -19.97 16.59
CA TYR A 151 5.42 -20.15 15.41
C TYR A 151 6.07 -21.20 14.53
N ASN A 152 5.34 -22.27 14.24
CA ASN A 152 5.77 -23.33 13.34
C ASN A 152 5.30 -23.07 11.91
N ILE A 153 5.83 -23.82 10.95
CA ILE A 153 5.36 -23.78 9.57
C ILE A 153 3.86 -24.09 9.52
N GLY A 154 3.10 -23.25 8.82
CA GLY A 154 1.64 -23.30 8.74
C GLY A 154 0.91 -22.53 9.84
N ASP A 155 1.60 -22.07 10.90
CA ASP A 155 0.98 -21.27 11.94
C ASP A 155 0.63 -19.87 11.43
N TYR A 156 -0.52 -19.37 11.91
CA TYR A 156 -0.99 -18.03 11.62
C TYR A 156 -0.65 -17.05 12.74
N TYR A 157 -0.27 -15.84 12.35
CA TYR A 157 -0.01 -14.75 13.29
C TYR A 157 -0.50 -13.41 12.75
N HIS A 158 -0.54 -12.43 13.65
CA HIS A 158 -1.04 -11.11 13.34
C HIS A 158 0.01 -10.32 12.56
N GLY A 159 -0.36 -9.78 11.40
CA GLY A 159 0.50 -8.91 10.62
C GLY A 159 0.81 -7.57 11.30
N HIS A 160 1.96 -7.00 10.94
CA HIS A 160 2.44 -5.71 11.43
C HIS A 160 1.42 -4.59 11.18
N SER A 161 1.40 -3.53 12.00
CA SER A 161 0.51 -2.35 11.90
C SER A 161 0.45 -1.75 10.48
N ASN A 162 1.58 -1.74 9.77
CA ASN A 162 1.74 -1.22 8.40
C ASN A 162 1.25 -2.15 7.28
N THR A 163 0.88 -3.39 7.59
CA THR A 163 0.31 -4.35 6.62
C THR A 163 -1.20 -4.27 6.62
N PHE A 164 -1.81 -3.57 5.66
CA PHE A 164 -3.27 -3.43 5.62
C PHE A 164 -3.85 -3.16 4.25
N PHE A 165 -5.13 -3.54 4.12
CA PHE A 165 -5.99 -3.26 2.99
C PHE A 165 -7.06 -2.24 3.36
N MET A 166 -7.15 -1.14 2.61
CA MET A 166 -8.13 -0.09 2.88
C MET A 166 -8.51 0.72 1.63
N SER A 167 -9.39 1.70 1.81
CA SER A 167 -9.74 2.67 0.76
C SER A 167 -8.70 3.80 0.68
N ARG A 168 -8.25 4.16 -0.52
CA ARG A 168 -7.37 5.30 -0.80
C ARG A 168 -8.03 6.60 -0.36
N ALA A 169 -9.32 6.79 -0.67
CA ALA A 169 -10.09 7.93 -0.22
C ALA A 169 -10.16 8.00 1.31
N ARG A 170 -10.26 6.86 2.00
CA ARG A 170 -10.23 6.84 3.47
C ARG A 170 -8.86 7.17 4.04
N PHE A 171 -7.78 6.71 3.42
CA PHE A 171 -6.40 7.07 3.75
C PHE A 171 -6.20 8.58 3.63
N MET A 172 -6.54 9.15 2.46
CA MET A 172 -6.35 10.57 2.16
C MET A 172 -7.30 11.48 2.94
N ARG A 173 -8.47 11.00 3.36
CA ARG A 173 -9.38 11.76 4.22
C ARG A 173 -8.72 12.18 5.55
N PHE A 174 -7.71 11.44 5.99
CA PHE A 174 -6.96 11.72 7.22
C PHE A 174 -5.48 11.96 6.94
N TRP A 175 -5.17 12.55 5.78
CA TRP A 175 -3.82 13.03 5.41
C TRP A 175 -2.73 11.97 5.36
N GLY A 176 -3.08 10.68 5.36
CA GLY A 176 -2.12 9.58 5.31
C GLY A 176 -1.38 9.36 6.61
N TYR A 177 -0.09 9.00 6.51
CA TYR A 177 0.82 8.96 7.64
C TYR A 177 1.28 10.37 8.00
N ASP A 178 1.48 10.61 9.30
CA ASP A 178 2.02 11.87 9.79
C ASP A 178 3.54 11.90 9.60
N GLU A 179 4.02 12.76 8.71
CA GLU A 179 5.45 12.86 8.39
C GLU A 179 6.26 13.63 9.45
N GLU A 180 5.63 14.18 10.48
CA GLU A 180 6.38 14.73 11.63
C GLU A 180 7.19 13.66 12.38
N PHE A 181 6.82 12.39 12.24
CA PHE A 181 7.58 11.27 12.79
C PHE A 181 8.83 10.92 11.96
N ALA A 182 8.95 11.40 10.72
CA ALA A 182 10.11 11.15 9.88
C ALA A 182 11.38 11.77 10.48
N GLY A 183 12.54 11.21 10.17
CA GLY A 183 13.82 11.53 10.81
C GLY A 183 14.14 10.63 12.01
N ASN A 184 13.14 10.00 12.63
CA ASN A 184 13.27 9.22 13.86
C ASN A 184 12.50 7.89 13.78
N TYR A 185 12.91 6.91 14.59
CA TYR A 185 12.29 5.58 14.53
C TYR A 185 10.94 5.53 15.25
N GLY A 186 9.95 4.93 14.60
CA GLY A 186 8.75 4.37 15.21
C GLY A 186 7.66 5.37 15.59
N SER A 187 6.54 4.83 16.09
CA SER A 187 5.30 5.51 16.49
C SER A 187 4.40 5.97 15.34
N GLU A 188 4.92 6.18 14.14
CA GLU A 188 4.12 6.63 12.98
C GLU A 188 3.03 5.62 12.62
N ASP A 189 3.37 4.33 12.68
CA ASP A 189 2.52 3.20 12.35
C ASP A 189 1.37 3.00 13.33
N PHE A 190 1.70 3.01 14.63
CA PHE A 190 0.74 2.88 15.70
C PHE A 190 -0.17 4.11 15.76
N ARG A 191 0.41 5.31 15.64
CA ARG A 191 -0.33 6.57 15.62
C ARG A 191 -1.31 6.61 14.46
N PHE A 192 -0.88 6.22 13.26
CA PHE A 192 -1.75 6.13 12.08
C PHE A 192 -2.99 5.27 12.36
N VAL A 193 -2.81 4.05 12.90
CA VAL A 193 -3.93 3.17 13.26
C VAL A 193 -4.83 3.79 14.32
N LYS A 194 -4.27 4.41 15.37
CA LYS A 194 -5.04 5.05 16.44
C LYS A 194 -5.83 6.25 15.94
N PHE A 195 -5.20 7.10 15.14
CA PHE A 195 -5.81 8.27 14.53
C PHE A 195 -7.00 7.88 13.67
N HIS A 196 -6.82 6.87 12.82
CA HIS A 196 -7.91 6.30 12.02
C HIS A 196 -9.08 5.78 12.88
N LYS A 197 -8.80 5.14 14.01
CA LYS A 197 -9.83 4.66 14.95
C LYS A 197 -10.59 5.80 15.62
N TYR A 198 -9.88 6.82 16.11
CA TYR A 198 -10.49 8.00 16.73
C TYR A 198 -11.45 8.71 15.76
N HIS A 199 -11.17 8.63 14.46
CA HIS A 199 -12.02 9.17 13.41
C HIS A 199 -13.04 8.18 12.82
N GLY A 200 -13.31 7.08 13.52
CA GLY A 200 -14.36 6.14 13.19
C GLY A 200 -14.05 5.20 12.02
N SER A 201 -12.77 4.94 11.72
CA SER A 201 -12.40 3.81 10.87
C SER A 201 -12.55 2.50 11.66
N LYS A 202 -13.03 1.45 11.00
CA LYS A 202 -13.30 0.15 11.63
C LYS A 202 -12.15 -0.80 11.33
N GLN A 203 -11.30 -1.06 12.32
CA GLN A 203 -10.25 -2.07 12.18
C GLN A 203 -10.85 -3.47 12.26
N ARG A 204 -10.55 -4.32 11.27
CA ARG A 204 -11.00 -5.71 11.17
C ARG A 204 -9.89 -6.56 10.59
N TYR A 205 -9.98 -7.87 10.72
CA TYR A 205 -9.16 -8.78 9.92
C TYR A 205 -9.92 -9.23 8.68
N LEU A 206 -9.19 -9.50 7.60
CA LEU A 206 -9.70 -10.33 6.50
C LEU A 206 -9.97 -11.76 7.00
N PRO A 207 -10.78 -12.55 6.27
CA PRO A 207 -10.93 -13.97 6.54
C PRO A 207 -9.57 -14.68 6.65
N LYS A 208 -9.41 -15.63 7.57
CA LYS A 208 -8.11 -16.27 7.88
C LYS A 208 -7.44 -16.97 6.69
N ASN A 209 -8.23 -17.41 5.71
CA ASN A 209 -7.72 -18.03 4.48
C ASN A 209 -7.15 -17.00 3.48
N ILE A 210 -7.38 -15.71 3.70
CA ILE A 210 -6.80 -14.60 2.94
C ILE A 210 -5.63 -14.06 3.75
N ARG A 211 -4.41 -14.31 3.27
CA ARG A 211 -3.19 -14.18 4.05
C ARG A 211 -2.00 -13.68 3.21
N CYS A 212 -0.99 -13.19 3.90
CA CYS A 212 0.33 -12.86 3.37
C CYS A 212 1.34 -13.92 3.80
N PHE A 213 2.47 -14.00 3.11
CA PHE A 213 3.62 -14.80 3.55
C PHE A 213 4.81 -13.89 3.82
N GLU A 214 5.60 -14.26 4.80
CA GLU A 214 6.95 -13.70 4.93
C GLU A 214 7.87 -14.34 3.91
N ARG A 215 8.67 -13.49 3.27
CA ARG A 215 9.71 -13.86 2.33
C ARG A 215 11.01 -14.01 3.10
N ASN A 216 11.80 -14.99 2.71
CA ASN A 216 13.15 -15.15 3.22
C ASN A 216 14.08 -14.13 2.57
N VAL A 217 14.13 -12.93 3.15
CA VAL A 217 15.02 -11.85 2.75
C VAL A 217 16.25 -11.87 3.65
N ASP A 218 17.45 -11.79 3.07
CA ASP A 218 18.69 -11.67 3.85
C ASP A 218 18.72 -10.34 4.60
N ARG A 219 18.21 -10.36 5.84
CA ARG A 219 18.12 -9.18 6.70
C ARG A 219 19.49 -8.54 7.00
N LYS A 220 20.60 -9.23 6.79
CA LYS A 220 21.94 -8.66 6.98
C LYS A 220 22.44 -7.90 5.74
N LYS A 221 21.91 -8.23 4.55
CA LYS A 221 22.29 -7.65 3.26
C LYS A 221 21.24 -6.72 2.64
N SER A 222 20.01 -6.72 3.15
CA SER A 222 18.89 -5.97 2.57
C SER A 222 18.27 -4.93 3.52
N TYR A 223 18.64 -4.91 4.81
CA TYR A 223 18.09 -3.96 5.78
C TYR A 223 19.11 -2.88 6.14
N HIS A 224 18.60 -1.68 6.46
CA HIS A 224 19.46 -0.58 6.89
C HIS A 224 20.19 -0.84 8.21
N SER A 225 21.31 -0.15 8.40
CA SER A 225 22.12 -0.17 9.61
C SER A 225 21.63 0.77 10.74
N LEU A 226 20.50 1.44 10.57
CA LEU A 226 20.01 2.44 11.52
C LEU A 226 19.61 1.85 12.89
N ASN A 227 20.03 2.53 13.96
CA ASN A 227 19.62 2.21 15.33
C ASN A 227 18.15 2.61 15.56
N ARG A 228 17.38 1.67 16.13
CA ARG A 228 15.97 1.80 16.48
C ARG A 228 15.84 2.45 17.86
N ASP A 229 15.52 3.74 17.87
CA ASP A 229 15.35 4.51 19.10
C ASP A 229 14.02 5.28 19.10
N LEU A 230 13.20 5.03 20.12
CA LEU A 230 11.87 5.62 20.29
C LEU A 230 11.90 6.93 21.11
N THR A 231 13.06 7.36 21.63
CA THR A 231 13.16 8.52 22.54
C THR A 231 12.63 9.81 21.91
N ALA A 232 12.91 10.05 20.63
CA ALA A 232 12.46 11.24 19.92
C ALA A 232 10.96 11.20 19.59
N ASN A 233 10.44 10.07 19.11
CA ASN A 233 9.06 9.97 18.62
C ASN A 233 8.04 9.68 19.73
N THR A 234 8.45 9.18 20.90
CA THR A 234 7.53 8.93 22.02
C THR A 234 6.88 10.23 22.54
N PRO A 235 7.61 11.33 22.81
CA PRO A 235 7.00 12.61 23.18
C PRO A 235 6.08 13.17 22.10
N VAL A 236 6.45 13.00 20.82
CA VAL A 236 5.60 13.42 19.69
C VAL A 236 4.27 12.66 19.72
N ASP A 237 4.30 11.34 19.84
CA ASP A 237 3.10 10.49 19.91
C ASP A 237 2.19 10.85 21.10
N LEU A 238 2.78 11.12 22.26
CA LEU A 238 2.06 11.53 23.47
C LEU A 238 1.39 12.89 23.27
N ARG A 239 2.10 13.88 22.72
CA ARG A 239 1.54 15.19 22.39
C ARG A 239 0.39 15.06 21.38
N LYS A 240 0.58 14.32 20.28
CA LYS A 240 -0.47 14.08 19.27
C LYS A 240 -1.71 13.40 19.86
N LYS A 241 -1.51 12.45 20.78
CA LYS A 241 -2.62 11.84 21.54
C LYS A 241 -3.37 12.86 22.36
N GLN A 242 -2.66 13.72 23.07
CA GLN A 242 -3.25 14.74 23.92
C GLN A 242 -4.01 15.78 23.09
N GLU A 243 -3.43 16.27 21.99
CA GLU A 243 -4.08 17.18 21.04
C GLU A 243 -5.41 16.59 20.53
N CYS A 244 -5.38 15.34 20.07
CA CYS A 244 -6.59 14.67 19.59
C CYS A 244 -7.62 14.45 20.71
N SER A 245 -7.18 14.18 21.94
CA SER A 245 -8.09 13.96 23.09
C SER A 245 -8.75 15.25 23.58
N LEU A 246 -8.03 16.37 23.52
CA LEU A 246 -8.51 17.67 24.00
C LEU A 246 -9.34 18.40 22.95
N PHE A 247 -8.90 18.38 21.69
CA PHE A 247 -9.50 19.19 20.63
C PHE A 247 -10.32 18.37 19.63
N GLY A 248 -10.25 17.04 19.70
CA GLY A 248 -10.98 16.15 18.80
C GLY A 248 -10.62 16.40 17.34
N ALA A 249 -11.56 16.06 16.44
CA ALA A 249 -11.52 16.38 15.02
C ALA A 249 -10.12 16.25 14.40
N GLU A 250 -9.74 17.17 13.54
CA GLU A 250 -8.56 17.11 12.69
C GLU A 250 -7.22 17.35 13.44
N TYR A 251 -7.22 17.47 14.77
CA TYR A 251 -6.04 17.70 15.62
C TYR A 251 -5.30 16.40 15.97
N GLY A 252 -4.01 16.50 16.31
CA GLY A 252 -3.19 15.32 16.61
C GLY A 252 -2.65 14.61 15.37
N HIS A 253 -2.61 15.32 14.24
CA HIS A 253 -1.89 14.94 13.01
C HIS A 253 -1.28 16.22 12.42
N SER A 254 0.00 16.22 12.06
CA SER A 254 0.61 17.38 11.38
C SER A 254 0.02 17.57 9.98
N ARG A 255 0.40 18.65 9.29
CA ARG A 255 0.09 18.85 7.86
C ARG A 255 1.36 18.78 6.99
N ILE A 256 2.42 18.18 7.54
CA ILE A 256 3.62 17.85 6.79
C ILE A 256 3.26 16.67 5.88
N PHE A 257 3.41 16.86 4.58
CA PHE A 257 3.03 15.87 3.58
C PHE A 257 3.88 16.04 2.34
N LEU A 258 4.70 15.03 2.03
CA LEU A 258 5.59 14.97 0.88
C LEU A 258 6.48 16.22 0.75
N ASN A 259 7.11 16.66 1.84
CA ASN A 259 8.00 17.83 1.85
C ASN A 259 9.44 17.47 1.40
N TYR A 260 9.52 16.77 0.27
CA TYR A 260 10.76 16.30 -0.37
C TYR A 260 10.50 16.11 -1.87
N THR A 261 11.54 15.88 -2.65
CA THR A 261 11.43 15.70 -4.09
C THR A 261 11.52 14.22 -4.47
N TRP A 262 10.91 13.87 -5.60
CA TRP A 262 10.96 12.50 -6.12
C TRP A 262 10.97 12.49 -7.64
N GLU A 263 11.31 11.35 -8.20
CA GLU A 263 11.21 11.08 -9.63
C GLU A 263 10.54 9.74 -9.91
N ILE A 264 10.01 9.62 -11.12
CA ILE A 264 9.51 8.36 -11.66
C ILE A 264 10.69 7.69 -12.38
N LYS A 265 11.23 6.61 -11.81
CA LYS A 265 12.34 5.85 -12.41
C LYS A 265 11.87 4.98 -13.56
N TYR A 266 10.70 4.38 -13.40
CA TYR A 266 10.15 3.43 -14.37
C TYR A 266 8.64 3.37 -14.30
N GLN A 267 8.01 3.24 -15.47
CA GLN A 267 6.58 3.01 -15.60
C GLN A 267 6.30 2.00 -16.70
N ASN A 268 5.32 1.15 -16.46
CA ASN A 268 4.74 0.30 -17.49
C ASN A 268 3.21 0.20 -17.33
N ASN A 269 2.53 -0.03 -18.45
CA ASN A 269 1.08 -0.17 -18.51
C ASN A 269 0.72 -1.43 -19.30
N LEU A 270 0.02 -2.36 -18.64
CA LEU A 270 -0.64 -3.47 -19.31
C LEU A 270 -2.07 -3.04 -19.63
N ILE A 271 -2.37 -2.91 -20.91
CA ILE A 271 -3.72 -2.60 -21.37
C ILE A 271 -4.50 -3.92 -21.43
N PRO A 272 -5.66 -4.01 -20.76
CA PRO A 272 -6.46 -5.23 -20.80
C PRO A 272 -6.91 -5.53 -22.22
N GLN A 273 -6.79 -6.79 -22.62
CA GLN A 273 -7.20 -7.24 -23.96
C GLN A 273 -8.71 -7.18 -24.16
N THR A 274 -9.47 -7.33 -23.08
CA THR A 274 -10.94 -7.37 -23.11
C THR A 274 -11.53 -6.15 -22.42
N LEU A 275 -12.56 -5.57 -23.05
CA LEU A 275 -13.34 -4.51 -22.45
C LEU A 275 -14.33 -5.09 -21.41
N PRO A 276 -14.68 -4.31 -20.36
CA PRO A 276 -15.72 -4.71 -19.44
C PRO A 276 -17.08 -4.83 -20.16
N PRO A 277 -18.00 -5.66 -19.64
CA PRO A 277 -19.32 -5.83 -20.23
C PRO A 277 -20.11 -4.52 -20.23
N GLU A 278 -20.91 -4.31 -21.27
CA GLU A 278 -21.73 -3.12 -21.43
C GLU A 278 -22.83 -3.06 -20.35
N LYS A 279 -22.93 -1.93 -19.64
CA LYS A 279 -23.98 -1.68 -18.65
C LYS A 279 -24.92 -0.58 -19.13
N LYS A 280 -25.83 -0.90 -20.07
CA LYS A 280 -26.77 0.06 -20.70
C LYS A 280 -27.59 0.87 -19.70
N TRP A 281 -27.97 0.26 -18.58
CA TRP A 281 -28.77 0.89 -17.52
C TRP A 281 -27.93 1.63 -16.46
N TRP A 282 -26.60 1.63 -16.58
CA TRP A 282 -25.76 2.36 -15.62
C TRP A 282 -26.12 3.85 -15.66
N ARG A 283 -25.95 4.54 -16.78
CA ARG A 283 -26.24 5.99 -16.83
C ARG A 283 -27.72 6.32 -16.52
N PRO A 284 -28.74 5.65 -17.10
CA PRO A 284 -30.14 5.97 -16.83
C PRO A 284 -30.57 5.81 -15.36
N LEU A 285 -30.05 4.80 -14.65
CA LEU A 285 -30.42 4.52 -13.25
C LEU A 285 -29.56 5.28 -12.23
N TRP A 286 -28.99 6.43 -12.58
CA TRP A 286 -28.14 7.20 -11.66
C TRP A 286 -28.87 7.64 -10.39
N TRP A 287 -30.13 8.08 -10.51
CA TRP A 287 -30.95 8.55 -9.39
C TRP A 287 -31.26 7.41 -8.42
N PHE A 288 -31.40 6.19 -8.92
CA PHE A 288 -31.60 5.02 -8.08
C PHE A 288 -30.37 4.73 -7.22
N ARG A 289 -29.16 4.90 -7.78
CA ARG A 289 -27.90 4.78 -7.00
C ARG A 289 -27.66 5.95 -6.05
N TYR A 290 -28.25 7.12 -6.34
CA TYR A 290 -28.27 8.26 -5.41
C TYR A 290 -29.13 7.92 -4.17
N LEU A 291 -30.34 7.41 -4.37
CA LEU A 291 -31.23 6.99 -3.28
C LEU A 291 -30.66 5.79 -2.51
N PHE A 292 -30.09 4.84 -3.23
CA PHE A 292 -29.53 3.60 -2.68
C PHE A 292 -28.02 3.55 -2.90
N SER A 293 -27.28 4.23 -2.01
CA SER A 293 -25.81 4.33 -2.11
C SER A 293 -25.07 2.99 -2.18
N SER A 294 -25.69 1.88 -1.73
CA SER A 294 -25.15 0.52 -1.86
C SER A 294 -25.00 0.06 -3.31
N LEU A 295 -25.79 0.62 -4.23
CA LEU A 295 -25.81 0.29 -5.66
C LEU A 295 -24.83 1.13 -6.49
N SER A 296 -24.16 2.12 -5.88
CA SER A 296 -23.20 3.02 -6.54
C SER A 296 -21.85 2.38 -6.91
N LYS A 297 -21.78 1.04 -6.95
CA LYS A 297 -20.53 0.26 -7.01
C LYS A 297 -20.52 -0.73 -8.16
#